data_AF-A0A1S3R3I7-F1
#
_entry.id   AF-A0A1S3R3I7-F1
#
_cell.length_a   1.000
_cell.length_b   1.000
_cell.length_c   1.000
_cell.angle_alpha   90.00
_cell.angle_beta   90.00
_cell.angle_gamma   90.00
#
_symmetry.space_group_name_H-M   'P 1'
#
loop_
_entity.id
_entity.type
_entity.pdbx_description
1 polymer ?
#
loop_
_entity_poly.entity_id
_entity_poly.type
_entity_poly.pdbx_seq_one_letter_code
_entity_poly.pdbx_strand_id
1 'polypeptide(L)'
;MSEALIDRRVAPALITLCSGPEFSVRISTIPAFGTIMETVTQKELLERVKMQLASFLEDPQYQDQHSLHMEIIRTFGRVGPNTE
;
A
#
# COMPACT_ATOMS: atom_id res chain seq x y z
N MET A 1 -1.28 15.06 10.72
CA MET A 1 -1.83 13.76 11.22
C MET A 1 -0.76 13.12 12.09
N SER A 2 -1.10 12.48 13.21
CA SER A 2 -0.06 11.88 14.08
C SER A 2 0.39 10.54 13.51
N GLU A 3 1.69 10.35 13.28
CA GLU A 3 2.24 9.05 12.82
C GLU A 3 1.85 7.90 13.75
N ALA A 4 1.76 8.14 15.06
CA ALA A 4 1.29 7.15 16.02
C ALA A 4 -0.15 6.67 15.79
N LEU A 5 -1.03 7.53 15.24
CA LEU A 5 -2.38 7.13 14.85
C LEU A 5 -2.37 6.37 13.53
N ILE A 6 -1.46 6.71 12.61
CA ILE A 6 -1.30 5.98 11.34
C ILE A 6 -0.85 4.55 11.65
N ASP A 7 0.18 4.38 12.47
CA ASP A 7 0.71 3.07 12.85
C ASP A 7 -0.30 2.23 13.64
N ARG A 8 -0.95 2.81 14.65
CA ARG A 8 -1.82 2.03 15.55
C ARG A 8 -3.22 1.76 15.03
N ARG A 9 -3.70 2.52 14.04
CA ARG A 9 -5.10 2.40 13.57
C ARG A 9 -5.22 2.31 12.06
N VAL A 10 -4.59 3.22 11.32
CA VAL A 10 -4.80 3.32 9.88
C VAL A 10 -4.15 2.16 9.14
N ALA A 11 -2.87 1.88 9.40
CA ALA A 11 -2.17 0.80 8.72
C ALA A 11 -2.79 -0.58 8.99
N PRO A 12 -3.14 -0.97 10.23
CA PRO A 12 -3.86 -2.22 10.50
C PRO A 12 -5.22 -2.32 9.79
N ALA A 13 -5.98 -1.21 9.74
CA ALA A 13 -7.26 -1.18 9.05
C ALA A 13 -7.09 -1.35 7.54
N LEU A 14 -6.12 -0.66 6.93
CA LEU A 14 -5.80 -0.79 5.51
C LEU A 14 -5.34 -2.21 5.16
N ILE A 15 -4.51 -2.84 6.00
CA ILE A 15 -4.10 -4.23 5.82
C ILE A 15 -5.32 -5.15 5.86
N THR A 16 -6.24 -4.93 6.80
CA THR A 16 -7.49 -5.72 6.89
C THR A 16 -8.34 -5.58 5.63
N LEU A 17 -8.48 -4.36 5.11
CA LEU A 17 -9.22 -4.11 3.86
C LEU A 17 -8.53 -4.75 2.65
N CYS A 18 -7.20 -4.70 2.58
CA CYS A 18 -6.44 -5.24 1.45
C CYS A 18 -6.44 -6.78 1.40
N SER A 19 -6.64 -7.44 2.55
CA SER A 19 -6.80 -8.89 2.65
C SER A 19 -8.26 -9.34 2.54
N GLY A 20 -9.19 -8.39 2.34
CA GLY A 20 -10.63 -8.67 2.25
C GLY A 20 -11.03 -9.39 0.96
N PRO A 21 -12.26 -9.95 0.88
CA PRO A 21 -12.69 -10.73 -0.28
C PRO A 21 -12.88 -9.89 -1.54
N GLU A 22 -13.28 -8.62 -1.40
CA GLU A 22 -13.66 -7.76 -2.51
C GLU A 22 -12.43 -7.13 -3.16
N PHE A 23 -12.19 -7.46 -4.43
CA PHE A 23 -10.96 -7.12 -5.14
C PHE A 23 -10.81 -5.62 -5.41
N SER A 24 -11.90 -4.91 -5.70
CA SER A 24 -11.85 -3.47 -5.96
C SER A 24 -11.45 -2.65 -4.72
N VAL A 25 -11.85 -3.11 -3.53
CA VAL A 25 -11.45 -2.58 -2.22
C VAL A 25 -9.97 -2.81 -2.02
N ARG A 26 -9.43 -4.00 -2.34
CA ARG A 26 -7.98 -4.25 -2.25
C ARG A 26 -7.21 -3.26 -3.11
N ILE A 27 -7.58 -3.09 -4.38
CA ILE A 27 -6.94 -2.13 -5.29
C ILE A 27 -7.02 -0.71 -4.70
N SER A 28 -8.16 -0.33 -4.14
CA SER A 28 -8.38 1.00 -3.56
C SER A 28 -7.50 1.28 -2.33
N THR A 29 -6.91 0.26 -1.70
CA THR A 29 -5.94 0.46 -0.60
C THR A 29 -4.56 0.89 -1.08
N ILE A 30 -4.18 0.60 -2.34
CA ILE A 30 -2.84 0.84 -2.88
C ILE A 30 -2.45 2.33 -2.83
N PRO A 31 -3.31 3.28 -3.25
CA PRO A 31 -2.98 4.71 -3.15
C PRO A 31 -2.80 5.19 -1.71
N ALA A 32 -3.56 4.61 -0.76
CA ALA A 32 -3.45 4.94 0.65
C ALA A 32 -2.12 4.47 1.24
N PHE A 33 -1.66 3.27 0.86
CA PHE A 33 -0.32 2.80 1.17
C PHE A 33 0.76 3.72 0.58
N GLY A 34 0.60 4.17 -0.67
CA GLY A 34 1.49 5.17 -1.26
C GLY A 34 1.55 6.48 -0.48
N THR A 35 0.41 6.98 0.00
CA THR A 35 0.38 8.19 0.84
C THR A 35 1.08 7.98 2.18
N ILE A 36 0.99 6.79 2.78
CA ILE A 36 1.76 6.48 4.00
C ILE A 36 3.27 6.53 3.69
N MET A 37 3.70 5.98 2.55
CA MET A 37 5.11 6.03 2.14
C MET A 37 5.63 7.46 1.95
N GLU A 38 4.79 8.39 1.50
CA GLU A 38 5.16 9.81 1.29
C GLU A 38 5.17 10.65 2.57
N THR A 39 4.44 10.23 3.61
CA THR A 39 4.11 11.10 4.76
C THR A 39 4.65 10.63 6.09
N VAL A 40 5.07 9.37 6.21
CA VAL A 40 5.54 8.77 7.45
C VAL A 40 7.05 8.57 7.41
N THR A 41 7.72 8.87 8.52
CA THR A 41 9.17 8.67 8.68
C THR A 41 9.53 7.44 9.51
N GLN A 42 8.58 6.90 10.28
CA GLN A 42 8.75 5.67 11.06
C GLN A 42 9.10 4.47 10.15
N LYS A 43 10.36 4.06 10.19
CA LYS A 43 10.91 2.97 9.35
C LYS A 43 10.13 1.67 9.44
N GLU A 44 9.76 1.25 10.66
CA GLU A 44 9.04 -0.01 10.85
C GLU A 44 7.69 -0.02 10.13
N LEU A 45 6.95 1.09 10.18
CA LEU A 45 5.69 1.23 9.46
C LEU A 45 5.91 1.26 7.95
N LEU A 46 6.93 1.97 7.47
CA LEU A 46 7.29 1.99 6.05
C LEU A 46 7.62 0.59 5.52
N GLU A 47 8.40 -0.21 6.25
CA GLU A 47 8.74 -1.57 5.85
C GLU A 47 7.51 -2.47 5.80
N ARG A 48 6.58 -2.36 6.77
CA ARG A 48 5.30 -3.09 6.70
C ARG A 48 4.49 -2.74 5.46
N VAL A 49 4.40 -1.45 5.13
CA VAL A 49 3.67 -0.99 3.93
C VAL A 49 4.35 -1.47 2.64
N LYS A 50 5.67 -1.41 2.56
CA LYS A 50 6.44 -1.93 1.42
C LYS A 50 6.24 -3.44 1.25
N MET A 51 6.29 -4.22 2.32
CA MET A 51 6.03 -5.66 2.28
C MET A 51 4.61 -5.95 1.75
N GLN A 52 3.61 -5.16 2.17
CA GLN A 52 2.26 -5.31 1.67
C GLN A 52 2.18 -5.01 0.16
N LEU A 53 2.83 -3.95 -0.32
CA LEU A 53 2.87 -3.61 -1.74
C LEU A 53 3.65 -4.64 -2.57
N ALA A 54 4.75 -5.16 -2.03
CA ALA A 54 5.53 -6.24 -2.66
C ALA A 54 4.70 -7.52 -2.81
N SER A 55 3.88 -7.86 -1.81
CA SER A 55 3.02 -9.06 -1.88
C SER A 55 2.06 -9.05 -3.09
N PHE A 56 1.60 -7.86 -3.52
CA PHE A 56 0.76 -7.73 -4.71
C PHE A 56 1.50 -8.04 -6.03
N LEU A 57 2.82 -7.88 -6.05
CA LEU A 57 3.67 -8.15 -7.21
C LEU A 57 4.16 -9.60 -7.23
N GLU A 58 4.32 -10.21 -6.05
CA GLU A 58 4.89 -11.54 -5.89
C GLU A 58 3.85 -12.66 -5.93
N ASP A 59 2.62 -12.40 -5.47
CA ASP A 59 1.59 -13.43 -5.38
C ASP A 59 1.04 -13.79 -6.78
N PRO A 60 1.14 -15.06 -7.22
CA PRO A 60 0.66 -15.51 -8.53
C PRO A 60 -0.82 -15.18 -8.79
N GLN A 61 -1.65 -15.06 -7.75
CA GLN A 61 -3.07 -14.74 -7.90
C GLN A 61 -3.31 -13.38 -8.59
N TYR A 62 -2.31 -12.48 -8.55
CA TYR A 62 -2.42 -11.13 -9.11
C TYR A 62 -1.80 -10.97 -10.50
N GLN A 63 -1.14 -12.00 -11.06
CA GLN A 63 -0.39 -11.92 -12.31
C GLN A 63 -1.20 -11.40 -13.51
N ASP A 64 -2.47 -11.77 -13.61
CA ASP A 64 -3.35 -11.34 -14.71
C ASP A 64 -4.26 -10.16 -14.33
N GLN A 65 -4.05 -9.55 -13.15
CA GLN A 65 -4.90 -8.48 -12.64
C GLN A 65 -4.40 -7.10 -13.10
N HIS A 66 -4.68 -6.77 -14.37
CA HIS A 66 -4.20 -5.50 -14.97
C HIS A 66 -4.63 -4.24 -14.22
N SER A 67 -5.85 -4.20 -13.67
CA SER A 67 -6.34 -3.05 -12.90
C SER A 67 -5.50 -2.80 -11.65
N LEU A 68 -5.08 -3.88 -10.98
CA LEU A 68 -4.19 -3.81 -9.82
C LEU A 68 -2.80 -3.33 -10.22
N HIS A 69 -2.22 -3.89 -11.29
CA HIS A 69 -0.92 -3.46 -11.80
C HIS A 69 -0.90 -1.98 -12.23
N MET A 70 -1.95 -1.50 -12.91
CA MET A 70 -2.05 -0.09 -13.27
C MET A 70 -2.05 0.80 -12.03
N GLU A 71 -2.73 0.40 -10.96
CA GLU A 71 -2.79 1.21 -9.74
C GLU A 71 -1.46 1.22 -8.98
N ILE A 72 -0.73 0.09 -8.95
CA ILE A 72 0.64 0.04 -8.42
C ILE A 72 1.55 0.97 -9.21
N ILE A 73 1.54 0.90 -10.54
CA ILE A 73 2.37 1.74 -11.40
C ILE A 73 2.10 3.22 -11.15
N ARG A 74 0.83 3.63 -11.09
CA ARG A 74 0.44 5.02 -10.78
C ARG A 74 0.94 5.44 -9.41
N THR A 75 0.76 4.57 -8.41
CA THR A 75 1.17 4.85 -7.03
C THR A 75 2.68 4.99 -6.94
N PHE A 76 3.46 4.06 -7.49
CA PHE A 76 4.92 4.14 -7.49
C PHE A 76 5.44 5.31 -8.31
N GLY A 77 4.82 5.64 -9.44
CA GLY A 77 5.16 6.84 -10.21
C GLY A 77 4.97 8.14 -9.42
N ARG A 78 3.99 8.18 -8.50
CA ARG A 78 3.76 9.32 -7.61
C ARG A 78 4.74 9.36 -6.43
N VAL A 79 5.02 8.20 -5.83
CA VAL A 79 5.83 8.07 -4.62
C VAL A 79 7.33 8.14 -4.92
N GLY A 80 7.80 7.62 -6.05
CA GLY A 80 9.22 7.50 -6.40
C GLY A 80 10.06 8.78 -6.34
N PRO A 81 9.54 9.97 -6.72
CA PRO A 81 10.26 11.23 -6.53
C PRO A 81 10.50 11.62 -5.05
N ASN A 82 9.79 10.98 -4.10
CA ASN A 82 9.83 11.28 -2.68
C ASN A 82 10.61 10.23 -1.84
N THR A 83 11.29 9.27 -2.48
CA THR A 83 11.95 8.14 -1.79
C THR A 83 13.49 8.25 -1.65
N GLU A 84 14.05 9.46 -1.58
CA GLU A 84 15.48 9.67 -1.27
C GLU A 84 15.82 9.51 0.22
#